data_AF-A0A1Y3MCP8-F1
#
_entry.id   AF-A0A1Y3MCP8-F1
#
_cell.length_a   1.000
_cell.length_b   1.000
_cell.length_c   1.000
_cell.angle_alpha   90.00
_cell.angle_beta   90.00
_cell.angle_gamma   90.00
#
_symmetry.space_group_name_H-M   'P 1'
#
loop_
_entity.id
_entity.type
_entity.pdbx_description
1 polymer ?
#
loop_
_entity_poly.entity_id
_entity_poly.type
_entity_poly.pdbx_seq_one_letter_code
_entity_poly.pdbx_strand_id
1 'polypeptide(L)'
;MKVRNFYYLIAGILAMLFAVTHAWNGQSAVLPTLNIEAISVGTRTVFTYVWHIITAENLVFGIAFIFMSFQTERSKIRFAAWLIAAILIVRLMVILGVTALLDVSGLTDTLIDSIAIVIYVALIILGTRVKKKQYDGQQPQ
;
A
#
# COMPACT_ATOMS: atom_id res chain seq x y z
N MET A 1 5.39 -16.74 20.03
CA MET A 1 5.26 -17.13 18.60
C MET A 1 6.57 -17.76 18.15
N LYS A 2 6.56 -18.89 17.44
CA LYS A 2 7.78 -19.53 16.89
C LYS A 2 7.99 -19.05 15.45
N VAL A 3 9.19 -18.58 15.10
CA VAL A 3 9.53 -18.24 13.70
C VAL A 3 9.52 -19.52 12.88
N ARG A 4 8.73 -19.53 11.80
CA ARG A 4 8.56 -20.70 10.93
C ARG A 4 9.31 -20.55 9.62
N ASN A 5 9.46 -19.32 9.14
CA ASN A 5 10.14 -19.02 7.90
C ASN A 5 11.09 -17.83 8.08
N PHE A 6 12.39 -18.14 8.20
CA PHE A 6 13.44 -17.14 8.37
C PHE A 6 13.64 -16.26 7.13
N TYR A 7 13.37 -16.76 5.94
CA TYR A 7 13.43 -15.96 4.72
C TYR A 7 12.45 -14.77 4.78
N TYR A 8 11.19 -15.03 5.14
CA TYR A 8 10.21 -13.95 5.28
C TYR A 8 10.54 -13.00 6.44
N LEU A 9 11.13 -13.50 7.53
CA LEU A 9 11.55 -12.62 8.62
C LEU A 9 12.65 -11.65 8.17
N ILE A 10 13.68 -12.15 7.50
CA ILE A 10 14.80 -11.33 7.01
C ILE A 10 14.32 -10.35 5.96
N ALA A 11 13.53 -10.81 4.97
CA ALA A 11 12.95 -9.94 3.95
C ALA A 11 12.11 -8.83 4.57
N GLY A 12 11.33 -9.14 5.61
CA GLY A 12 10.51 -8.16 6.32
C GLY A 12 11.33 -7.10 7.06
N ILE A 13 12.39 -7.51 7.77
CA ILE A 13 13.31 -6.59 8.44
C ILE A 13 14.01 -5.69 7.42
N LEU A 14 14.51 -6.24 6.32
CA LEU A 14 15.16 -5.47 5.25
C LEU A 14 14.19 -4.46 4.61
N ALA A 15 12.95 -4.85 4.35
CA ALA A 15 11.93 -3.94 3.82
C ALA A 15 11.60 -2.80 4.79
N MET A 16 11.54 -3.08 6.10
CA MET A 16 11.38 -2.02 7.12
C MET A 16 12.60 -1.09 7.18
N LEU A 17 13.81 -1.64 7.13
CA LEU A 17 15.04 -0.83 7.07
C LEU A 17 15.04 0.06 5.82
N PHE A 18 14.64 -0.48 4.67
CA PHE A 18 14.52 0.30 3.44
C PHE A 18 13.46 1.41 3.55
N ALA A 19 12.31 1.14 4.16
CA ALA A 19 11.31 2.17 4.42
C ALA A 19 11.87 3.31 5.29
N VAL A 20 12.60 2.97 6.36
CA VAL A 20 13.22 3.97 7.25
C VAL A 20 14.30 4.77 6.52
N THR A 21 15.21 4.12 5.79
CA THR A 21 16.28 4.83 5.06
C THR A 21 15.73 5.67 3.92
N HIS A 22 14.69 5.20 3.22
CA HIS A 22 13.99 5.96 2.19
C HIS A 22 13.27 7.19 2.76
N ALA A 23 12.61 7.05 3.91
CA ALA A 23 12.00 8.17 4.62
C ALA A 23 13.04 9.20 5.05
N TRP A 24 14.13 8.72 5.66
CA TRP A 24 15.23 9.55 6.13
C TRP A 24 15.88 10.32 4.98
N ASN A 25 16.22 9.64 3.88
CA ASN A 25 16.80 10.27 2.69
C ASN A 25 15.86 11.31 2.07
N GLY A 26 14.56 11.00 2.02
CA GLY A 26 13.53 11.94 1.59
C GLY A 26 13.53 13.23 2.38
N GLN A 27 13.41 13.11 3.70
CA GLN A 27 13.27 14.27 4.58
C GLN A 27 14.57 15.06 4.74
N SER A 28 15.72 14.39 4.75
CA SER A 28 17.01 15.05 4.99
C SER A 28 17.64 15.66 3.74
N ALA A 29 17.42 15.07 2.55
CA ALA A 29 18.14 15.45 1.35
C ALA A 29 17.25 15.81 0.16
N VAL A 30 16.15 15.07 -0.08
CA VAL A 30 15.39 15.21 -1.33
C VAL A 30 14.27 16.24 -1.24
N LEU A 31 13.32 16.07 -0.32
CA LEU A 31 12.15 16.96 -0.18
C LEU A 31 12.52 18.42 0.13
N PRO A 32 13.58 18.74 0.89
CA PRO A 32 14.00 20.13 1.10
C PRO A 32 14.39 20.86 -0.19
N THR A 33 14.94 20.14 -1.19
CA THR A 33 15.31 20.75 -2.49
C THR A 33 14.11 21.22 -3.30
N LEU A 34 12.91 20.71 -2.98
CA LEU A 34 11.67 21.13 -3.61
C LEU A 34 11.13 22.46 -3.06
N ASN A 35 11.73 22.98 -1.98
CA ASN A 35 11.31 24.22 -1.32
C ASN A 35 11.99 25.47 -1.92
N ILE A 36 12.17 25.48 -3.25
CA ILE A 36 12.62 26.65 -4.01
C ILE A 36 11.41 27.36 -4.60
N GLU A 37 11.40 28.69 -4.62
CA GLU A 37 10.27 29.51 -5.10
C GLU A 37 9.87 29.21 -6.55
N ALA A 38 10.78 28.64 -7.35
CA ALA A 38 10.55 28.27 -8.75
C ALA A 38 9.65 27.03 -8.93
N ILE A 39 9.42 26.21 -7.90
CA ILE A 39 8.61 24.99 -8.00
C ILE A 39 7.19 25.26 -7.53
N SER A 40 6.20 24.91 -8.36
CA SER A 40 4.79 25.07 -8.00
C SER A 40 4.41 24.20 -6.80
N VAL A 41 3.46 24.69 -5.99
CA VAL A 41 2.94 23.95 -4.83
C VAL A 41 2.37 22.59 -5.25
N GLY A 42 1.61 22.52 -6.35
CA GLY A 42 1.09 21.27 -6.88
C GLY A 42 2.20 20.27 -7.25
N THR A 43 3.26 20.72 -7.93
CA THR A 43 4.42 19.86 -8.24
C THR A 43 5.07 19.33 -6.97
N ARG A 44 5.31 20.21 -5.98
CA ARG A 44 5.90 19.81 -4.69
C ARG A 44 5.01 18.80 -3.96
N THR A 45 3.70 18.99 -3.96
CA THR A 45 2.73 18.07 -3.36
C THR A 45 2.81 16.69 -4.01
N VAL A 46 2.84 16.63 -5.35
CA VAL A 46 2.99 15.38 -6.11
C VAL A 46 4.25 14.63 -5.73
N PHE A 47 5.41 15.29 -5.78
CA PHE A 47 6.67 14.66 -5.39
C PHE A 47 6.65 14.20 -3.93
N THR A 48 6.05 15.00 -3.04
CA THR A 48 5.98 14.66 -1.62
C THR A 48 5.13 13.42 -1.39
N TYR A 49 3.93 13.32 -1.97
CA TYR A 49 3.10 12.14 -1.76
C TYR A 49 3.70 10.91 -2.45
N VAL A 50 4.29 11.04 -3.64
CA VAL A 50 4.94 9.90 -4.32
C VAL A 50 6.06 9.33 -3.46
N TRP A 51 6.87 10.20 -2.85
CA TRP A 51 7.93 9.78 -1.94
C TRP A 51 7.40 9.02 -0.72
N HIS A 52 6.34 9.54 -0.12
CA HIS A 52 5.73 8.90 1.05
C HIS A 52 4.96 7.63 0.69
N ILE A 53 4.41 7.50 -0.53
CA ILE A 53 3.81 6.25 -1.02
C ILE A 53 4.86 5.15 -1.03
N ILE A 54 6.02 5.37 -1.66
CA ILE A 54 7.10 4.36 -1.72
C ILE A 54 7.52 3.95 -0.30
N THR A 55 7.64 4.93 0.61
CA THR A 55 7.97 4.68 2.02
C THR A 55 6.91 3.77 2.68
N ALA A 56 5.63 4.13 2.54
CA ALA A 56 4.54 3.45 3.21
C ALA A 56 4.28 2.05 2.63
N GLU A 57 4.38 1.88 1.31
CA GLU A 57 4.25 0.57 0.65
C GLU A 57 5.35 -0.40 1.12
N ASN A 58 6.60 0.05 1.20
CA ASN A 58 7.70 -0.78 1.72
C ASN A 58 7.50 -1.18 3.18
N LEU A 59 6.95 -0.29 4.00
CA LEU A 59 6.59 -0.62 5.38
C LEU A 59 5.48 -1.69 5.43
N VAL A 60 4.44 -1.56 4.60
CA VAL A 60 3.35 -2.56 4.50
C VAL A 60 3.90 -3.91 4.04
N PHE A 61 4.79 -3.94 3.05
CA PHE A 61 5.48 -5.18 2.63
C PHE A 61 6.32 -5.78 3.77
N GLY A 62 7.08 -4.95 4.49
CA GLY A 62 7.88 -5.40 5.63
C GLY A 62 7.04 -6.07 6.72
N ILE A 63 5.96 -5.39 7.12
CA ILE A 63 4.98 -5.91 8.08
C ILE A 63 4.37 -7.22 7.58
N ALA A 64 3.96 -7.28 6.31
CA ALA A 64 3.37 -8.47 5.70
C ALA A 64 4.33 -9.66 5.71
N PHE A 65 5.61 -9.44 5.38
CA PHE A 65 6.65 -10.47 5.44
C PHE A 65 6.91 -10.96 6.87
N ILE A 66 6.97 -10.05 7.85
CA ILE A 66 7.09 -10.43 9.26
C ILE A 66 5.89 -11.29 9.69
N PHE A 67 4.66 -10.91 9.34
CA PHE A 67 3.48 -11.73 9.63
C PHE A 67 3.53 -13.11 8.95
N MET A 68 3.97 -13.17 7.69
CA MET A 68 4.13 -14.44 6.97
C MET A 68 5.20 -15.34 7.60
N SER A 69 6.20 -14.79 8.28
CA SER A 69 7.23 -15.57 8.97
C SER A 69 6.68 -16.44 10.11
N PHE A 70 5.50 -16.12 10.64
CA PHE A 70 4.85 -16.81 11.76
C PHE A 70 3.65 -17.69 11.36
N GLN A 71 3.08 -17.51 10.16
CA GLN A 71 1.85 -18.18 9.74
C GLN A 71 2.08 -19.58 9.14
N THR A 72 1.07 -20.46 9.26
CA THR A 72 1.03 -21.78 8.56
C THR A 72 0.40 -21.60 7.19
N GLU A 73 0.82 -22.36 6.18
CA GLU A 73 0.53 -22.19 4.73
C GLU A 73 -0.94 -22.08 4.25
N ARG A 74 -1.94 -22.01 5.12
CA ARG A 74 -3.36 -22.04 4.73
C ARG A 74 -3.88 -20.66 4.31
N SER A 75 -3.86 -20.45 2.98
CA SER A 75 -4.52 -19.39 2.17
C SER A 75 -3.65 -18.22 1.70
N LYS A 76 -2.53 -18.54 1.03
CA LYS A 76 -1.63 -17.58 0.35
C LYS A 76 -2.36 -16.61 -0.62
N ILE A 77 -3.43 -17.07 -1.29
CA ILE A 77 -4.20 -16.24 -2.26
C ILE A 77 -5.00 -15.14 -1.56
N ARG A 78 -5.71 -15.45 -0.47
CA ARG A 78 -6.47 -14.43 0.27
C ARG A 78 -5.54 -13.43 0.91
N PHE A 79 -4.43 -13.90 1.47
CA PHE A 79 -3.42 -13.03 2.04
C PHE A 79 -2.86 -12.04 1.01
N ALA A 80 -2.50 -12.52 -0.19
CA ALA A 80 -2.03 -11.65 -1.27
C ALA A 80 -3.06 -10.60 -1.68
N ALA A 81 -4.34 -10.99 -1.83
CA ALA A 81 -5.41 -10.06 -2.15
C ALA A 81 -5.61 -9.00 -1.04
N TRP A 82 -5.59 -9.39 0.23
CA TRP A 82 -5.65 -8.44 1.35
C TRP A 82 -4.43 -7.53 1.42
N LEU A 83 -3.24 -8.02 1.07
CA LEU A 83 -2.01 -7.21 0.99
C LEU A 83 -2.13 -6.14 -0.10
N ILE A 84 -2.59 -6.52 -1.30
CA ILE A 84 -2.81 -5.57 -2.41
C ILE A 84 -3.86 -4.51 -2.00
N ALA A 85 -4.96 -4.93 -1.37
CA ALA A 85 -5.96 -4.00 -0.87
C ALA A 85 -5.39 -3.03 0.19
N ALA A 86 -4.56 -3.53 1.12
CA ALA A 86 -3.91 -2.70 2.13
C ALA A 86 -2.97 -1.65 1.52
N ILE A 87 -2.17 -2.06 0.52
CA ILE A 87 -1.28 -1.14 -0.24
C ILE A 87 -2.08 -0.04 -0.91
N LEU A 88 -3.19 -0.38 -1.59
CA LEU A 88 -4.05 0.59 -2.25
C LEU A 88 -4.69 1.59 -1.27
N ILE A 89 -5.15 1.11 -0.11
CA ILE A 89 -5.72 1.98 0.94
C ILE A 89 -4.65 2.92 1.51
N VAL A 90 -3.46 2.40 1.83
CA VAL A 90 -2.34 3.20 2.33
C VAL A 90 -1.92 4.24 1.30
N ARG A 91 -1.84 3.86 0.03
CA ARG A 91 -1.57 4.78 -1.08
C ARG A 91 -2.59 5.92 -1.11
N LEU A 92 -3.88 5.60 -1.02
CA LEU A 92 -4.93 6.62 -1.00
C LEU A 92 -4.81 7.55 0.22
N MET A 93 -4.55 7.00 1.41
CA MET A 93 -4.35 7.82 2.62
C MET A 93 -3.17 8.78 2.50
N VAL A 94 -2.06 8.34 1.88
CA VAL A 94 -0.89 9.20 1.68
C VAL A 94 -1.18 10.31 0.67
N ILE A 95 -1.84 10.00 -0.46
CA ILE A 95 -2.23 11.01 -1.46
C ILE A 95 -3.12 12.08 -0.79
N LEU A 96 -4.22 11.66 -0.17
CA LEU A 96 -5.16 12.58 0.45
C LEU A 96 -4.53 13.36 1.61
N GLY A 97 -3.77 12.69 2.47
CA GLY A 97 -3.14 13.30 3.63
C GLY A 97 -2.10 14.37 3.25
N VAL A 98 -1.21 14.06 2.31
CA VAL A 98 -0.19 15.01 1.86
C VAL A 98 -0.82 16.16 1.08
N THR A 99 -1.78 15.88 0.18
CA THR A 99 -2.49 16.94 -0.56
C THR A 99 -3.27 17.84 0.39
N ALA A 100 -3.97 17.30 1.39
CA ALA A 100 -4.66 18.12 2.38
C ALA A 100 -3.72 18.99 3.23
N LEU A 101 -2.47 18.56 3.44
CA LEU A 101 -1.48 19.32 4.22
C LEU A 101 -0.76 20.41 3.41
N LEU A 102 -0.57 20.20 2.11
CA LEU A 102 0.27 21.07 1.26
C LEU A 102 -0.51 21.87 0.22
N ASP A 103 -1.63 21.34 -0.29
CA ASP A 103 -2.42 21.93 -1.38
C ASP A 103 -3.89 21.48 -1.29
N VAL A 104 -4.64 22.10 -0.37
CA VAL A 104 -6.06 21.77 -0.14
C VAL A 104 -6.89 21.93 -1.43
N SER A 105 -6.56 22.92 -2.27
CA SER A 105 -7.19 23.10 -3.58
C SER A 105 -6.97 21.91 -4.51
N GLY A 106 -5.80 21.27 -4.46
CA GLY A 106 -5.47 20.08 -5.25
C GLY A 106 -6.23 18.81 -4.85
N LEU A 107 -7.02 18.81 -3.77
CA LEU A 107 -7.82 17.64 -3.38
C LEU A 107 -8.85 17.27 -4.46
N THR A 108 -9.43 18.26 -5.15
CA THR A 108 -10.39 18.01 -6.23
C THR A 108 -9.77 17.21 -7.36
N ASP A 109 -8.48 17.44 -7.63
CA ASP A 109 -7.75 16.77 -8.70
C ASP A 109 -7.48 15.30 -8.37
N THR A 110 -7.46 14.95 -7.08
CA THR A 110 -7.27 13.56 -6.61
C THR A 110 -8.57 12.74 -6.53
N LEU A 111 -9.75 13.35 -6.78
CA LEU A 111 -11.04 12.67 -6.61
C LEU A 111 -11.23 11.47 -7.53
N ILE A 112 -10.86 11.61 -8.81
CA ILE A 112 -11.02 10.54 -9.80
C ILE A 112 -10.17 9.34 -9.42
N ASP A 113 -8.90 9.57 -9.08
CA ASP A 113 -7.98 8.53 -8.60
C ASP A 113 -8.48 7.86 -7.32
N SER A 114 -9.04 8.65 -6.41
CA SER A 114 -9.60 8.15 -5.14
C SER A 114 -10.79 7.21 -5.39
N ILE A 115 -11.73 7.59 -6.26
CA ILE A 115 -12.87 6.76 -6.63
C ILE A 115 -12.40 5.47 -7.29
N ALA A 116 -11.45 5.55 -8.22
CA ALA A 116 -10.89 4.38 -8.89
C ALA A 116 -10.25 3.40 -7.89
N ILE A 117 -9.46 3.90 -6.93
CA ILE A 117 -8.86 3.08 -5.88
C ILE A 117 -9.92 2.41 -5.01
N VAL A 118 -10.96 3.15 -4.58
CA VAL A 118 -12.04 2.60 -3.75
C VAL A 118 -12.79 1.49 -4.48
N ILE A 119 -13.13 1.69 -5.76
CA ILE A 119 -13.77 0.67 -6.59
C ILE A 119 -12.87 -0.56 -6.70
N TYR A 120 -11.56 -0.37 -6.94
CA TYR A 120 -10.64 -1.47 -7.11
C TYR A 120 -10.48 -2.29 -5.82
N VAL A 121 -10.35 -1.63 -4.68
CA VAL A 121 -10.33 -2.28 -3.36
C VAL A 121 -11.62 -3.07 -3.12
N ALA A 122 -12.78 -2.50 -3.45
CA ALA A 122 -14.06 -3.20 -3.31
C ALA A 122 -14.12 -4.47 -4.16
N LEU A 123 -13.65 -4.43 -5.41
CA LEU A 123 -13.59 -5.59 -6.30
C LEU A 123 -12.66 -6.69 -5.76
N ILE A 124 -11.49 -6.33 -5.23
CA ILE A 124 -10.55 -7.28 -4.61
C ILE A 124 -11.22 -7.97 -3.40
N ILE A 125 -11.84 -7.19 -2.52
CA ILE A 125 -12.52 -7.73 -1.33
C ILE A 125 -13.68 -8.65 -1.74
N LEU A 126 -14.50 -8.25 -2.72
CA LEU A 126 -15.59 -9.07 -3.24
C LEU A 126 -15.06 -10.40 -3.80
N GLY A 127 -14.02 -10.37 -4.63
CA GLY A 127 -13.40 -11.57 -5.21
C GLY A 127 -12.88 -12.57 -4.17
N THR A 128 -12.41 -12.09 -3.01
CA THR A 128 -11.97 -12.98 -1.92
C THR A 128 -13.11 -13.57 -1.09
N ARG A 129 -14.29 -12.93 -1.09
CA ARG A 129 -15.48 -13.30 -0.32
C ARG A 129 -16.43 -14.26 -1.03
N VAL A 130 -16.40 -14.33 -2.37
CA VAL A 130 -17.21 -15.30 -3.12
C VAL A 130 -16.80 -16.72 -2.70
N LYS A 131 -17.57 -17.30 -1.77
CA LYS A 131 -17.56 -18.74 -1.51
C LYS A 131 -17.82 -19.41 -2.86
N LYS A 132 -17.11 -20.49 -3.17
CA LYS A 132 -17.56 -21.48 -4.16
C LYS A 132 -19.03 -21.77 -3.82
N LYS A 133 -19.98 -21.20 -4.57
CA LYS A 133 -21.31 -21.77 -4.65
C LYS A 133 -21.04 -23.20 -5.12
N GLN A 134 -21.41 -24.18 -4.29
CA GLN A 134 -21.51 -25.57 -4.73
C GLN A 134 -22.20 -25.56 -6.10
N TYR A 135 -21.47 -25.91 -7.15
CA TYR A 135 -22.06 -26.52 -8.33
C TYR A 135 -22.36 -27.97 -7.92
N ASP A 136 -23.32 -28.13 -7.01
CA ASP A 136 -23.96 -29.41 -6.76
C ASP A 136 -25.26 -29.40 -7.55
N GLY A 137 -25.38 -30.36 -8.46
CA GLY A 137 -26.65 -30.78 -9.03
C GLY A 137 -26.88 -30.35 -10.47
N GLN A 138 -26.35 -31.12 -11.42
CA GLN A 138 -27.18 -31.90 -12.37
C GLN A 138 -26.28 -32.75 -13.27
N GLN A 139 -26.17 -34.04 -12.95
CA GLN A 139 -26.01 -35.07 -13.97
C GLN A 139 -27.41 -35.70 -14.16
N PRO A 140 -28.05 -35.56 -15.34
CA PRO A 140 -29.13 -36.45 -15.71
C PRO A 140 -28.53 -37.80 -16.12
N GLN A 141 -29.05 -38.86 -15.51
CA GLN A 141 -28.91 -40.24 -15.98
C GLN A 141 -29.59 -40.41 -17.34
#